data_AF-A0A2V7F552-F1
#
_entry.id   AF-A0A2V7F552-F1
#
_cell.length_a   1.000
_cell.length_b   1.000
_cell.length_c   1.000
_cell.angle_alpha   90.00
_cell.angle_beta   90.00
_cell.angle_gamma   90.00
#
_symmetry.space_group_name_H-M   'P 1'
#
loop_
_entity.id
_entity.type
_entity.pdbx_description
1 polymer ?
#
loop_
_entity_poly.entity_id
_entity_poly.type
_entity_poly.pdbx_seq_one_letter_code
_entity_poly.pdbx_strand_id
1 'polypeptide(L)'
;MPQRQWCRIILGGVLAGIRVLDLSRVIAGPYCAALMADLGADVVKLERPGRGDDLRAWRGGDGMSAAFAAINRGKRGVAVELQHPEGA
;
A
#
# COMPACT_ATOMS: atom_id res chain seq x y z
N MET A 1 -27.85 1.60 -35.89
CA MET A 1 -27.63 2.05 -34.49
C MET A 1 -26.71 1.06 -33.78
N PRO A 2 -25.39 1.28 -33.66
CA PRO A 2 -24.49 0.29 -33.07
C PRO A 2 -24.43 0.46 -31.53
N GLN A 3 -25.17 -0.36 -30.79
CA GLN A 3 -25.18 -0.44 -29.33
C GLN A 3 -24.14 -1.44 -28.77
N ARG A 4 -22.85 -1.31 -29.10
CA ARG A 4 -21.84 -2.32 -28.67
C ARG A 4 -20.46 -1.76 -28.29
N GLN A 5 -20.40 -0.74 -27.44
CA GLN A 5 -19.11 -0.21 -26.95
C GLN A 5 -18.97 -0.08 -25.42
N TRP A 6 -20.01 -0.35 -24.64
CA TRP A 6 -19.99 -0.14 -23.19
C TRP A 6 -19.33 -1.28 -22.39
N CYS A 7 -19.10 -2.44 -23.00
CA CYS A 7 -18.47 -3.61 -22.37
C CYS A 7 -17.01 -3.82 -22.79
N ARG A 8 -16.26 -2.74 -23.05
CA ARG A 8 -14.81 -2.80 -22.84
C ARG A 8 -14.57 -2.74 -21.32
N ILE A 9 -15.05 -3.80 -20.67
CA ILE A 9 -14.96 -4.05 -19.24
C ILE A 9 -13.53 -3.72 -18.84
N ILE A 10 -13.38 -2.80 -17.89
CA ILE A 10 -12.09 -2.48 -17.30
C ILE A 10 -11.62 -3.78 -16.64
N LEU A 11 -10.77 -4.54 -17.34
CA LEU A 11 -10.21 -5.81 -16.85
C LEU A 11 -9.15 -5.57 -15.74
N GLY A 12 -8.97 -4.31 -15.33
CA GLY A 12 -8.17 -3.90 -14.17
C GLY A 12 -8.96 -2.90 -13.32
N GLY A 13 -8.51 -2.64 -12.09
CA GLY A 13 -9.08 -1.56 -11.29
C GLY A 13 -8.90 -0.19 -11.95
N VAL A 14 -9.64 0.83 -11.51
CA VAL A 14 -9.58 2.20 -12.09
C VAL A 14 -8.19 2.86 -11.98
N LEU A 15 -7.32 2.35 -11.11
CA LEU A 15 -5.91 2.75 -10.98
C LEU A 15 -4.92 1.70 -11.53
N ALA A 16 -5.39 0.76 -12.37
CA ALA A 16 -4.52 -0.21 -13.01
C ALA A 16 -3.38 0.47 -13.79
N GLY A 17 -2.16 -0.01 -13.59
CA GLY A 17 -0.95 0.55 -14.20
C GLY A 17 -0.32 1.72 -13.43
N ILE A 18 -0.99 2.26 -12.40
CA ILE A 18 -0.40 3.26 -11.51
C ILE A 18 0.48 2.57 -10.47
N ARG A 19 1.67 3.14 -10.25
CA ARG A 19 2.60 2.71 -9.18
C ARG A 19 2.64 3.78 -8.09
N VAL A 20 2.52 3.34 -6.83
CA VAL A 20 2.48 4.24 -5.66
C VAL A 20 3.57 3.83 -4.68
N LEU A 21 4.39 4.79 -4.27
CA LEU A 21 5.31 4.64 -3.15
C LEU A 21 4.69 5.24 -1.89
N ASP A 22 4.29 4.39 -0.95
CA ASP A 22 3.70 4.78 0.32
C ASP A 22 4.80 4.97 1.39
N LEU A 23 5.14 6.23 1.64
CA LEU A 23 6.09 6.67 2.69
C LEU A 23 5.39 7.05 4.01
N SER A 24 4.07 6.85 4.07
CA SER A 24 3.28 7.29 5.21
C SER A 24 3.33 6.29 6.37
N ARG A 25 2.86 6.72 7.54
CA ARG A 25 2.83 5.90 8.76
C ARG A 25 1.50 6.05 9.48
N VAL A 26 1.26 5.16 10.43
CA VAL A 26 0.09 5.20 11.31
C VAL A 26 -1.19 4.97 10.50
N ILE A 27 -2.15 5.89 10.40
CA ILE A 27 -3.49 5.54 9.90
C ILE A 27 -3.84 6.23 8.58
N ALA A 28 -3.85 7.56 8.54
CA ALA A 28 -4.48 8.29 7.43
C ALA A 28 -3.82 8.02 6.07
N GLY A 29 -2.50 8.16 6.00
CA GLY A 29 -1.75 7.90 4.78
C GLY A 29 -1.82 6.43 4.34
N PRO A 30 -1.55 5.46 5.23
CA PRO A 30 -1.62 4.06 4.83
C PRO A 30 -3.03 3.64 4.40
N TYR A 31 -4.08 4.18 5.03
CA TYR A 31 -5.45 3.92 4.62
C TYR A 31 -5.73 4.45 3.21
N CYS A 32 -5.28 5.66 2.89
CA CYS A 32 -5.37 6.21 1.53
C CYS A 32 -4.67 5.31 0.50
N ALA A 33 -3.44 4.88 0.79
CA ALA A 33 -2.70 3.99 -0.09
C ALA A 33 -3.31 2.59 -0.20
N ALA A 34 -3.98 2.08 0.85
CA ALA A 34 -4.71 0.82 0.78
C ALA A 34 -5.93 0.93 -0.15
N LEU A 35 -6.65 2.05 -0.12
CA LEU A 35 -7.73 2.30 -1.09
C LEU A 35 -7.19 2.34 -2.53
N MET A 36 -6.01 2.94 -2.75
CA MET A 36 -5.39 2.92 -4.09
C MET A 36 -5.05 1.50 -4.55
N ALA A 37 -4.54 0.65 -3.65
CA ALA A 37 -4.29 -0.76 -3.94
C ALA A 37 -5.59 -1.51 -4.28
N ASP A 38 -6.66 -1.30 -3.50
CA ASP A 38 -7.98 -1.89 -3.76
C ASP A 38 -8.54 -1.45 -5.13
N LEU A 39 -8.22 -0.23 -5.57
CA LEU A 39 -8.58 0.31 -6.88
C LEU A 39 -7.63 -0.13 -8.00
N GLY A 40 -6.67 -1.03 -7.74
CA GLY A 40 -5.82 -1.68 -8.74
C GLY A 40 -4.43 -1.06 -8.93
N ALA A 41 -4.02 -0.11 -8.08
CA ALA A 41 -2.65 0.41 -8.11
C ALA A 41 -1.65 -0.62 -7.56
N ASP A 42 -0.42 -0.60 -8.09
CA ASP A 42 0.71 -1.34 -7.52
C ASP A 42 1.37 -0.48 -6.42
N VAL A 43 1.09 -0.83 -5.16
CA VAL A 43 1.50 -0.03 -4.01
C VAL A 43 2.65 -0.71 -3.27
N VAL A 44 3.75 0.03 -3.11
CA VAL A 44 4.90 -0.36 -2.30
C VAL A 44 4.93 0.48 -1.03
N LYS A 45 4.83 -0.16 0.12
CA LYS A 45 5.06 0.46 1.43
C LYS A 45 6.55 0.45 1.73
N LEU A 46 7.13 1.63 1.88
CA LEU A 46 8.48 1.80 2.38
C LEU A 46 8.44 1.95 3.90
N GLU A 47 9.33 1.24 4.57
CA GLU A 47 9.41 1.26 6.02
C GLU A 47 10.86 1.35 6.51
N ARG A 48 11.01 1.72 7.78
CA ARG A 48 12.32 1.77 8.44
C ARG A 48 12.84 0.35 8.71
N PRO A 49 14.10 0.04 8.38
CA PRO A 49 14.71 -1.22 8.80
C PRO A 49 14.62 -1.43 10.31
N GLY A 50 14.37 -2.68 10.73
CA GLY A 50 14.28 -3.11 12.13
C GLY A 50 13.00 -2.67 12.87
N ARG A 51 12.55 -1.42 12.71
CA ARG A 51 11.40 -0.86 13.43
C ARG A 51 10.08 -0.91 12.64
N GLY A 52 10.14 -0.65 11.36
CA GLY A 52 8.96 -0.51 10.50
C GLY A 52 8.04 0.66 10.85
N ASP A 53 6.78 0.54 10.43
CA ASP A 53 5.66 1.37 10.87
C ASP A 53 5.32 1.13 12.35
N ASP A 54 4.99 2.19 13.09
CA ASP A 54 4.68 2.11 14.52
C ASP A 54 3.41 1.28 14.78
N LEU A 55 2.50 1.14 13.79
CA LEU A 55 1.36 0.24 13.91
C LEU A 55 1.70 -1.25 13.90
N ARG A 56 2.90 -1.66 13.46
CA ARG A 56 3.28 -3.09 13.47
C ARG A 56 3.26 -3.69 14.87
N ALA A 57 3.59 -2.88 15.88
CA ALA A 57 3.59 -3.25 17.29
C ALA A 57 2.29 -2.86 18.02
N TRP A 58 1.30 -2.29 17.33
CA TRP A 58 0.11 -1.75 17.97
C TRP A 58 -0.71 -2.86 18.64
N ARG A 59 -1.02 -2.64 19.92
CA ARG A 59 -1.74 -3.53 20.85
C ARG A 59 -1.03 -4.82 21.27
N GLY A 60 0.22 -5.04 20.85
CA GLY A 60 1.11 -6.10 21.35
C GLY A 60 0.65 -7.54 21.05
N GLY A 61 1.60 -8.46 20.92
CA GLY A 61 1.35 -9.88 20.71
C GLY A 61 2.42 -10.55 19.86
N ASP A 62 2.42 -11.89 19.82
CA ASP A 62 3.43 -12.71 19.14
C ASP A 62 3.23 -12.79 17.62
N GLY A 63 2.59 -11.79 17.02
CA GLY A 63 2.21 -11.80 15.60
C GLY A 63 1.97 -10.42 15.03
N MET A 64 1.55 -10.38 13.76
CA MET A 64 1.26 -9.13 13.05
C MET A 64 0.10 -8.39 13.72
N SER A 65 0.28 -7.10 14.02
CA SER A 65 -0.82 -6.26 14.48
C SER A 65 -1.99 -6.26 13.48
N ALA A 66 -3.20 -6.52 13.99
CA ALA A 66 -4.43 -6.47 13.19
C ALA A 66 -4.67 -5.07 12.59
N ALA A 67 -4.30 -4.02 13.32
CA ALA A 67 -4.42 -2.65 12.83
C ALA A 67 -3.50 -2.43 11.63
N PHE A 68 -2.23 -2.87 11.73
CA PHE A 68 -1.28 -2.80 10.63
C PHE A 68 -1.76 -3.61 9.41
N ALA A 69 -2.25 -4.84 9.62
CA ALA A 69 -2.76 -5.68 8.55
C ALA A 69 -3.94 -5.03 7.82
N ALA A 70 -4.89 -4.44 8.57
CA ALA A 70 -6.08 -3.83 7.99
C ALA A 70 -5.74 -2.65 7.06
N ILE A 71 -4.82 -1.78 7.49
CA ILE A 71 -4.48 -0.53 6.80
C ILE A 71 -3.33 -0.67 5.78
N ASN A 72 -2.72 -1.85 5.67
CA ASN A 72 -1.66 -2.15 4.68
C ASN A 72 -1.96 -3.35 3.78
N ARG A 73 -3.20 -3.85 3.76
CA ARG A 73 -3.66 -4.85 2.79
C ARG A 73 -3.35 -4.42 1.35
N GLY A 74 -3.08 -5.39 0.47
CA GLY A 74 -2.84 -5.14 -0.95
C GLY A 74 -1.50 -4.48 -1.29
N LYS A 75 -0.66 -4.16 -0.30
CA LYS A 75 0.66 -3.53 -0.51
C LYS A 75 1.80 -4.53 -0.42
N ARG A 76 2.87 -4.26 -1.17
CA ARG A 76 4.17 -4.92 -1.02
C ARG A 76 5.03 -4.12 -0.05
N GLY A 77 5.70 -4.77 0.91
CA GLY A 77 6.55 -4.08 1.89
C GLY A 77 8.04 -4.15 1.52
N VAL A 78 8.75 -3.03 1.67
CA VAL A 78 10.21 -2.96 1.60
C VAL A 78 10.75 -2.12 2.76
N ALA A 79 11.88 -2.53 3.33
CA ALA A 79 12.57 -1.76 4.35
C ALA A 79 13.80 -1.07 3.73
N VAL A 80 13.88 0.25 3.82
CA VAL A 80 14.99 1.05 3.27
C VAL A 80 15.34 2.17 4.25
N GLU A 81 16.63 2.36 4.53
CA GLU A 81 17.13 3.53 5.26
C GLU A 81 17.43 4.66 4.28
N LEU A 82 16.51 5.63 4.17
CA LEU A 82 16.62 6.75 3.25
C LEU A 82 17.73 7.74 3.62
N GLN A 83 18.22 7.72 4.86
CA GLN A 83 19.34 8.57 5.29
C GLN A 83 20.69 7.99 4.88
N HIS A 84 20.74 6.74 4.43
CA HIS A 84 21.96 6.16 3.88
C HIS A 84 22.07 6.58 2.39
N PRO A 85 23.25 6.96 1.88
CA PRO A 85 23.41 7.37 0.48
C PRO A 85 22.90 6.36 -0.55
N GLU A 86 23.01 5.06 -0.26
CA GLU A 86 22.49 3.99 -1.12
C GLU A 86 20.97 3.85 -1.12
N GLY A 87 20.29 4.46 -0.15
CA GLY A 87 18.83 4.47 -0.03
C GLY A 87 18.17 5.73 -0.57
N ALA A 88 18.95 6.72 -1.03
CA ALA A 88 18.48 8.00 -1.56
C ALA A 88 18.09 7.94 -3.05
#